data_AF-A0A2M8NVJ9-F1
#
_entry.id   AF-A0A2M8NVJ9-F1
#
_cell.length_a   1.000
_cell.length_b   1.000
_cell.length_c   1.000
_cell.angle_alpha   90.00
_cell.angle_beta   90.00
_cell.angle_gamma   90.00
#
_symmetry.space_group_name_H-M   'P 1'
#
loop_
_entity.id
_entity.type
_entity.pdbx_description
1 polymer ?
#
loop_
_entity_poly.entity_id
_entity_poly.type
_entity_poly.pdbx_seq_one_letter_code
_entity_poly.pdbx_strand_id
1 'polypeptide(L)'
;MPREQVKKYHAKIGNESVRILFDGSLFQTPKPKRVRAKNIPMLVIAADNDRIFTLPEEKATAQAYDAELVIIEHTAHDMMLEKTWQHTADAIRAWLEK
;
A
#
# COMPACT_ATOMS: atom_id res chain seq x y z
N MET A 1 -9.28 -12.48 8.12
CA MET A 1 -9.63 -13.56 7.17
C MET A 1 -9.77 -14.95 7.86
N PRO A 2 -10.71 -15.84 7.45
CA PRO A 2 -10.79 -17.25 7.90
C PRO A 2 -9.56 -18.09 7.50
N ARG A 3 -9.17 -19.06 8.33
CA ARG A 3 -7.94 -19.89 8.11
C ARG A 3 -7.88 -20.59 6.76
N GLU A 4 -9.01 -21.09 6.25
CA GLU A 4 -9.03 -21.80 4.97
C GLU A 4 -8.75 -20.87 3.78
N GLN A 5 -9.23 -19.62 3.84
CA GLN A 5 -8.88 -18.61 2.84
C GLN A 5 -7.39 -18.24 2.93
N VAL A 6 -6.85 -18.09 4.14
CA VAL A 6 -5.41 -17.84 4.34
C VAL A 6 -4.58 -18.95 3.70
N LYS A 7 -4.89 -20.24 3.95
CA LYS A 7 -4.18 -21.37 3.32
C LYS A 7 -4.27 -21.32 1.80
N LYS A 8 -5.46 -21.05 1.26
CA LYS A 8 -5.71 -20.96 -0.19
C LYS A 8 -4.85 -19.89 -0.85
N TYR A 9 -4.75 -18.70 -0.25
CA TYR A 9 -3.96 -17.60 -0.81
C TYR A 9 -2.47 -17.76 -0.55
N HIS A 10 -2.09 -18.24 0.63
CA HIS A 10 -0.69 -18.55 0.97
C HIS A 10 -0.08 -19.55 0.00
N ALA A 11 -0.83 -20.57 -0.44
CA ALA A 11 -0.36 -21.52 -1.45
C ALA A 11 -0.04 -20.89 -2.82
N LYS A 12 -0.49 -19.65 -3.08
CA LYS A 12 -0.19 -18.89 -4.30
C LYS A 12 0.97 -17.90 -4.12
N ILE A 13 1.44 -17.70 -2.89
CA ILE A 13 2.58 -16.81 -2.59
C ILE A 13 3.87 -17.60 -2.84
N GLY A 14 4.79 -17.00 -3.60
CA GLY A 14 6.13 -17.53 -3.85
C GLY A 14 7.18 -16.81 -3.00
N ASN A 15 8.42 -17.28 -3.09
CA ASN A 15 9.54 -16.61 -2.44
C ASN A 15 9.80 -15.25 -3.09
N GLU A 16 10.04 -14.24 -2.26
CA GLU A 16 10.49 -12.92 -2.70
C GLU A 16 11.92 -13.00 -3.28
N SER A 17 12.22 -12.16 -4.26
CA SER A 17 13.55 -12.12 -4.87
C SER A 17 14.56 -11.49 -3.91
N VAL A 18 15.62 -12.22 -3.55
CA VAL A 18 16.72 -11.67 -2.72
C VAL A 18 17.34 -10.40 -3.29
N ARG A 19 17.25 -10.20 -4.62
CA ARG A 19 17.72 -8.98 -5.29
C ARG A 19 16.93 -7.74 -4.86
N ILE A 20 15.64 -7.87 -4.56
CA ILE A 20 14.81 -6.73 -4.13
C ILE A 20 15.30 -6.15 -2.80
N LEU A 21 15.86 -6.98 -1.93
CA LEU A 21 16.41 -6.53 -0.65
C LEU A 21 17.60 -5.60 -0.88
N PHE A 22 18.49 -5.94 -1.81
CA PHE A 22 19.64 -5.11 -2.16
C PHE A 22 19.24 -3.85 -2.93
N ASP A 23 18.42 -4.01 -3.97
CA ASP A 23 18.00 -2.88 -4.80
C ASP A 23 17.18 -1.86 -3.99
N GLY A 24 16.14 -2.33 -3.28
CA GLY A 24 15.22 -1.48 -2.52
C GLY A 24 15.85 -0.84 -1.28
N SER A 25 16.80 -1.51 -0.62
CA SER A 25 17.36 -1.01 0.64
C SER A 25 18.67 -0.22 0.48
N LEU A 26 19.47 -0.50 -0.56
CA LEU A 26 20.83 0.07 -0.68
C LEU A 26 21.04 0.93 -1.92
N PHE A 27 20.47 0.56 -3.07
CA PHE A 27 20.85 1.16 -4.36
C PHE A 27 19.77 2.04 -4.99
N GLN A 28 18.49 1.79 -4.71
CA GLN A 28 17.35 2.42 -5.38
C GLN A 28 16.33 2.96 -4.38
N THR A 29 16.81 3.69 -3.37
CA THR A 29 15.93 4.32 -2.38
C THR A 29 14.95 5.31 -3.04
N PRO A 30 13.72 5.44 -2.51
CA PRO A 30 12.74 6.38 -3.02
C PRO A 30 13.26 7.83 -3.05
N LYS A 31 12.87 8.60 -4.07
CA LYS A 31 13.26 10.01 -4.23
C LYS A 31 12.02 10.92 -4.31
N PRO A 32 11.23 11.08 -3.23
CA PRO A 32 9.95 11.79 -3.27
C PRO A 32 10.05 13.21 -3.83
N LYS A 33 11.11 13.95 -3.49
CA LYS A 33 11.37 15.31 -4.04
C LYS A 33 11.43 15.36 -5.57
N ARG A 34 12.01 14.33 -6.21
CA ARG A 34 12.11 14.25 -7.68
C ARG A 34 10.76 13.92 -8.31
N VAL A 35 9.92 13.16 -7.61
CA VAL A 35 8.57 12.82 -8.08
C VAL A 35 7.66 14.04 -7.93
N ARG A 36 7.69 14.72 -6.77
CA ARG A 36 6.96 15.97 -6.52
C ARG A 36 7.28 17.06 -7.53
N ALA A 37 8.55 17.22 -7.92
CA ALA A 37 8.94 18.19 -8.94
C ALA A 37 8.26 18.00 -10.31
N LYS A 38 7.68 16.81 -10.56
CA LYS A 38 6.94 16.49 -11.79
C LYS A 38 5.43 16.70 -11.65
N ASN A 39 4.93 17.10 -10.48
CA ASN A 39 3.50 17.29 -10.19
C ASN A 39 2.63 16.09 -10.60
N ILE A 40 3.11 14.87 -10.36
CA ILE A 40 2.37 13.65 -10.67
C ILE A 40 1.28 13.48 -9.59
N PRO A 41 -0.02 13.42 -9.95
CA PRO A 41 -1.08 13.14 -8.99
C PRO A 41 -0.86 11.77 -8.33
N MET A 42 -0.99 11.71 -7.00
CA MET A 42 -0.80 10.47 -6.23
C MET A 42 -1.86 10.34 -5.15
N LEU A 43 -2.22 9.08 -4.89
CA LEU A 43 -3.07 8.63 -3.80
C LEU A 43 -2.31 7.59 -2.99
N VAL A 44 -2.32 7.74 -1.67
CA VAL A 44 -1.89 6.73 -0.71
C VAL A 44 -3.13 6.16 -0.04
N ILE A 45 -3.26 4.83 -0.04
CA ILE A 45 -4.34 4.13 0.66
C ILE A 45 -3.69 3.24 1.71
N ALA A 46 -4.06 3.46 2.97
CA ALA A 46 -3.51 2.75 4.13
C ALA A 46 -4.58 1.87 4.78
N ALA A 47 -4.15 0.71 5.32
CA ALA A 47 -5.01 -0.14 6.13
C ALA A 47 -4.71 0.07 7.62
N ASP A 48 -5.73 0.25 8.44
CA ASP A 48 -5.57 0.55 9.88
C ASP A 48 -4.98 -0.60 10.71
N ASN A 49 -5.18 -1.85 10.28
CA ASN A 49 -4.70 -3.06 10.93
C ASN A 49 -3.57 -3.74 10.15
N ASP A 50 -2.88 -3.00 9.28
CA ASP A 50 -1.67 -3.49 8.63
C ASP A 50 -0.57 -3.75 9.67
N ARG A 51 0.10 -4.90 9.53
CA ARG A 51 1.19 -5.36 10.41
C ARG A 51 2.56 -5.35 9.74
N ILE A 52 2.61 -4.98 8.47
CA ILE A 52 3.82 -4.81 7.66
C ILE A 52 4.16 -3.33 7.59
N PHE A 53 3.18 -2.47 7.29
CA PHE A 53 3.33 -1.02 7.28
C PHE A 53 2.42 -0.39 8.32
N THR A 54 2.97 0.48 9.15
CA THR A 54 2.21 1.15 10.20
C THR A 54 1.54 2.43 9.68
N LEU A 55 0.42 2.83 10.29
CA LEU A 55 -0.24 4.10 9.94
C LEU A 55 0.69 5.33 10.00
N PRO A 56 1.63 5.47 10.96
CA PRO A 56 2.62 6.55 10.92
C PRO A 56 3.53 6.51 9.69
N GLU A 57 3.96 5.33 9.23
CA GLU A 57 4.79 5.19 8.03
C GLU A 57 4.00 5.57 6.77
N GLU A 58 2.75 5.14 6.67
CA GLU A 58 1.86 5.52 5.56
C GLU A 58 1.57 7.03 5.53
N LYS A 59 1.33 7.65 6.70
CA LYS A 59 1.21 9.10 6.83
C LYS A 59 2.48 9.82 6.41
N ALA A 60 3.65 9.31 6.81
CA ALA A 60 4.94 9.86 6.40
C ALA A 60 5.14 9.74 4.87
N THR A 61 4.71 8.63 4.27
CA THR A 61 4.73 8.42 2.82
C THR A 61 3.84 9.45 2.11
N ALA A 62 2.58 9.61 2.53
CA ALA A 62 1.67 10.60 1.94
C ALA A 62 2.26 12.02 2.03
N GLN A 63 2.83 12.39 3.18
CA GLN A 63 3.50 13.68 3.36
C GLN A 63 4.74 13.84 2.48
N ALA A 64 5.56 12.79 2.35
CA ALA A 64 6.77 12.83 1.54
C ALA A 64 6.47 13.07 0.05
N TYR A 65 5.33 12.56 -0.42
CA TYR A 65 4.88 12.66 -1.80
C TYR A 65 3.85 13.76 -2.07
N ASP A 66 3.37 14.47 -1.04
CA ASP A 66 2.31 15.48 -1.14
C ASP A 66 1.03 14.89 -1.76
N ALA A 67 0.70 13.68 -1.30
CA ALA A 67 -0.37 12.86 -1.82
C ALA A 67 -1.60 12.89 -0.89
N GLU A 68 -2.78 12.68 -1.48
CA GLU A 68 -4.00 12.39 -0.70
C GLU A 68 -3.82 11.07 0.05
N LEU A 69 -4.28 11.01 1.31
CA LEU A 69 -4.26 9.80 2.12
C LEU A 69 -5.68 9.37 2.47
N VAL A 70 -6.02 8.13 2.13
CA VAL A 70 -7.26 7.47 2.56
C VAL A 70 -6.90 6.31 3.49
N ILE A 71 -7.54 6.24 4.65
CA ILE A 71 -7.36 5.13 5.60
C ILE A 71 -8.62 4.26 5.54
N ILE A 72 -8.45 2.97 5.28
CA ILE A 72 -9.53 1.99 5.30
C ILE A 72 -9.53 1.29 6.65
N GLU A 73 -10.62 1.45 7.39
CA GLU A 73 -10.82 0.83 8.70
C GLU A 73 -11.04 -0.68 8.61
N HIS A 74 -10.73 -1.38 9.70
CA HIS A 74 -10.90 -2.83 9.84
C HIS A 74 -10.24 -3.65 8.72
N THR A 75 -9.13 -3.17 8.18
CA THR A 75 -8.47 -3.74 7.00
C THR A 75 -7.01 -4.06 7.30
N ALA A 76 -6.57 -5.25 6.87
CA ALA A 76 -5.20 -5.72 7.00
C ALA A 76 -4.39 -5.48 5.70
N HIS A 77 -3.12 -5.87 5.72
CA HIS A 77 -2.13 -5.60 4.66
C HIS A 77 -2.62 -5.88 3.23
N ASP A 78 -3.12 -7.09 2.97
CA ASP A 78 -3.59 -7.48 1.64
C ASP A 78 -5.01 -6.94 1.37
N MET A 79 -5.15 -5.61 1.32
CA MET A 79 -6.44 -4.90 1.28
C MET A 79 -7.39 -5.39 0.16
N MET A 80 -6.83 -5.87 -0.96
CA MET A 80 -7.59 -6.41 -2.09
C MET A 80 -8.19 -7.80 -1.84
N LEU A 81 -7.68 -8.52 -0.84
CA LEU A 81 -8.17 -9.85 -0.43
C LEU A 81 -9.03 -9.79 0.84
N GLU A 82 -9.06 -8.64 1.54
CA GLU A 82 -9.86 -8.45 2.74
C GLU A 82 -11.36 -8.31 2.42
N LYS A 83 -12.21 -8.48 3.44
CA LYS A 83 -13.67 -8.32 3.28
C LYS A 83 -14.06 -6.89 2.88
N THR A 84 -13.23 -5.93 3.24
CA THR A 84 -13.38 -4.48 2.99
C THR A 84 -12.80 -4.06 1.63
N TRP A 85 -12.42 -4.99 0.75
CA TRP A 85 -11.81 -4.69 -0.55
C TRP A 85 -12.61 -3.68 -1.38
N GLN A 86 -13.94 -3.66 -1.26
CA GLN A 86 -14.79 -2.69 -1.94
C GLN A 86 -14.47 -1.25 -1.53
N HIS A 87 -14.20 -0.98 -0.25
CA HIS A 87 -13.85 0.36 0.21
C HIS A 87 -12.53 0.83 -0.41
N THR A 88 -11.55 -0.06 -0.54
CA THR A 88 -10.30 0.22 -1.25
C THR A 88 -10.56 0.53 -2.72
N ALA A 89 -11.40 -0.26 -3.39
CA ALA A 89 -11.75 -0.04 -4.80
C ALA A 89 -12.53 1.26 -5.02
N ASP A 90 -13.47 1.58 -4.13
CA ASP A 90 -14.25 2.81 -4.17
C ASP A 90 -13.37 4.05 -3.93
N ALA A 91 -12.37 3.96 -3.04
CA ALA A 91 -11.39 5.03 -2.83
C ALA A 91 -10.57 5.32 -4.10
N ILE A 92 -10.12 4.26 -4.81
CA ILE A 92 -9.42 4.40 -6.10
C ILE A 92 -10.35 5.04 -7.14
N ARG A 93 -11.59 4.54 -7.27
CA ARG A 93 -12.56 5.09 -8.25
C ARG A 93 -12.85 6.56 -7.98
N ALA A 94 -13.18 6.90 -6.73
CA ALA A 94 -13.48 8.27 -6.33
C ALA A 94 -12.30 9.22 -6.57
N TRP A 95 -11.07 8.74 -6.44
CA TRP A 95 -9.88 9.52 -6.76
C TRP A 95 -9.68 9.73 -8.28
N LEU A 96 -9.92 8.71 -9.09
CA LEU A 96 -9.80 8.79 -10.56
C LEU A 96 -10.88 9.67 -11.21
N GLU A 97 -12.01 9.87 -10.53
CA GLU A 97 -13.12 10.71 -10.98
C GLU A 97 -12.99 12.19 -10.59
N LYS A 98 -11.92 12.57 -9.88
CA LYS A 98 -11.59 13.97 -9.53
C LYS A 98 -10.82 14.66 -10.66
#